data_AF-L0RIB8-F1
#
_entry.id   AF-L0RIB8-F1
#
_cell.length_a   1.000
_cell.length_b   1.000
_cell.length_c   1.000
_cell.angle_alpha   90.00
_cell.angle_beta   90.00
_cell.angle_gamma   90.00
#
_symmetry.space_group_name_H-M   'P 1'
#
loop_
_entity.id
_entity.type
_entity.pdbx_description
1 polymer ?
#
loop_
_entity_poly.entity_id
_entity_poly.type
_entity_poly.pdbx_seq_one_letter_code
_entity_poly.pdbx_strand_id
1 'polypeptide(L)'
;MDNKVVDLRGVTCGLVPMIVNHLDNCSNPVVDFNIRLGIREEILSGFGTGGNWEIEVFDDLGCDKLRFTRIREKAMDKLNIVEY
;
A
#
# COMPACT_ATOMS: atom_id res chain seq x y z
N MET A 1 14.02 -10.91 6.48
CA MET A 1 13.48 -10.25 5.27
C MET A 1 13.13 -8.84 5.69
N ASP A 2 14.04 -7.91 5.42
CA ASP A 2 13.95 -6.50 5.84
C ASP A 2 13.06 -5.74 4.86
N ASN A 3 11.76 -5.69 5.13
CA ASN A 3 10.84 -4.86 4.34
C ASN A 3 11.13 -3.38 4.67
N LYS A 4 11.21 -2.54 3.64
CA LYS A 4 11.35 -1.09 3.82
C LYS A 4 10.04 -0.55 4.38
N VAL A 5 10.08 0.02 5.58
CA VAL A 5 8.92 0.68 6.20
C VAL A 5 9.06 2.20 6.08
N VAL A 6 8.01 2.86 5.61
CA VAL A 6 7.93 4.31 5.43
C VAL A 6 6.79 4.85 6.27
N ASP A 7 7.08 5.78 7.17
CA ASP A 7 6.07 6.35 8.06
C ASP A 7 5.46 7.61 7.43
N LEU A 8 4.17 7.57 7.10
CA LEU A 8 3.41 8.67 6.50
C LEU A 8 2.22 9.11 7.37
N ARG A 9 2.17 8.71 8.65
CA ARG A 9 1.06 9.03 9.56
C ARG A 9 0.83 10.53 9.74
N GLY A 10 1.89 11.34 9.64
CA GLY A 10 1.82 12.80 9.71
C GLY A 10 1.39 13.49 8.41
N VAL A 11 1.27 12.76 7.30
CA VAL A 11 0.92 13.33 5.99
C VAL A 11 -0.59 13.50 5.90
N THR A 12 -1.04 14.75 5.82
CA THR A 12 -2.46 15.11 5.73
C THR A 12 -2.94 15.25 4.28
N CYS A 13 -2.11 15.82 3.41
CA CYS A 13 -2.40 16.04 1.99
C CYS A 13 -1.33 15.41 1.08
N GLY A 14 -1.72 15.03 -0.14
CA GLY A 14 -0.77 14.51 -1.14
C GLY A 14 -0.22 13.11 -0.84
N LEU A 15 -0.96 12.29 -0.09
CA LEU A 15 -0.49 10.98 0.35
C LEU A 15 -0.28 10.01 -0.82
N VAL A 16 -1.22 10.00 -1.78
CA VAL A 16 -1.12 9.20 -3.02
C VAL A 16 0.11 9.57 -3.85
N PRO A 17 0.32 10.83 -4.28
CA PRO A 17 1.50 11.17 -5.07
C PRO A 17 2.82 10.95 -4.33
N MET A 18 2.85 11.11 -3.00
CA MET A 18 4.05 10.78 -2.20
C MET A 18 4.40 9.28 -2.25
N ILE A 19 3.43 8.41 -2.04
CA ILE A 19 3.62 6.96 -2.12
C ILE A 19 4.02 6.56 -3.54
N VAL A 20 3.34 7.05 -4.57
CA VAL A 20 3.69 6.77 -5.99
C VAL A 20 5.13 7.15 -6.28
N ASN A 21 5.55 8.35 -5.88
CA ASN A 21 6.94 8.79 -6.04
C ASN A 21 7.91 7.90 -5.26
N HIS A 22 7.53 7.41 -4.08
CA HIS A 22 8.38 6.49 -3.32
C HIS A 22 8.51 5.13 -3.99
N LEU A 23 7.42 4.59 -4.54
CA LEU A 23 7.40 3.32 -5.26
C LEU A 23 8.21 3.39 -6.56
N ASP A 24 8.14 4.49 -7.30
CA ASP A 24 8.90 4.70 -8.54
C ASP A 24 10.42 4.73 -8.30
N ASN A 25 10.84 5.33 -7.18
CA ASN A 25 12.24 5.43 -6.79
C ASN A 25 12.73 4.25 -5.94
N CYS A 26 11.90 3.23 -5.70
CA CYS A 26 12.24 2.10 -4.84
C CYS A 26 12.57 0.84 -5.65
N SER A 27 13.72 0.22 -5.35
CA SER A 27 14.11 -1.07 -5.92
C SER A 27 13.62 -2.27 -5.09
N ASN A 28 13.08 -2.03 -3.88
CA ASN A 28 12.59 -3.11 -3.03
C ASN A 28 11.32 -3.73 -3.64
N PRO A 29 11.21 -5.07 -3.62
CA PRO A 29 10.03 -5.75 -4.13
C PRO A 29 8.80 -5.61 -3.23
N VAL A 30 9.00 -5.28 -1.95
CA VAL A 30 7.94 -5.07 -0.96
C VAL A 30 8.25 -3.79 -0.18
N VAL A 31 7.26 -2.90 -0.09
CA VAL A 31 7.35 -1.65 0.67
C VAL A 31 6.12 -1.50 1.54
N ASP A 32 6.34 -1.24 2.82
CA ASP A 32 5.30 -1.04 3.83
C ASP A 32 5.18 0.46 4.13
N PHE A 33 3.97 1.00 4.14
CA PHE A 33 3.67 2.38 4.53
C PHE A 33 2.73 2.40 5.72
N ASN A 34 3.10 3.13 6.78
CA ASN A 34 2.18 3.40 7.88
C ASN A 34 1.45 4.71 7.59
N ILE A 35 0.13 4.69 7.62
CA ILE A 35 -0.74 5.83 7.34
C ILE A 35 -1.68 6.08 8.52
N ARG A 36 -2.28 7.27 8.55
CA ARG A 36 -3.31 7.60 9.57
C ARG A 36 -4.51 6.67 9.43
N LEU A 37 -5.22 6.45 10.52
CA LEU A 37 -6.44 5.65 10.53
C LEU A 37 -7.56 6.32 9.73
N GLY A 38 -8.41 5.50 9.11
CA GLY A 38 -9.69 5.94 8.54
C GLY A 38 -9.61 6.53 7.14
N ILE A 39 -8.47 6.40 6.46
CA ILE A 39 -8.30 6.87 5.07
C ILE A 39 -8.13 5.74 4.05
N ARG A 40 -8.46 4.51 4.45
CA ARG A 40 -8.38 3.32 3.59
C ARG A 40 -9.13 3.52 2.28
N GLU A 41 -10.37 3.98 2.33
CA GLU A 41 -11.19 4.16 1.14
C GLU A 41 -10.64 5.25 0.21
N GLU A 42 -10.15 6.36 0.78
CA GLU A 42 -9.48 7.42 0.02
C GLU A 42 -8.24 6.88 -0.70
N ILE A 43 -7.49 6.00 -0.04
CA ILE A 43 -6.32 5.35 -0.62
C ILE A 43 -6.70 4.42 -1.75
N LEU A 44 -7.62 3.49 -1.51
CA LEU A 44 -8.06 2.55 -2.55
C LEU A 44 -8.64 3.30 -3.75
N SER A 45 -9.39 4.37 -3.52
CA SER A 45 -9.89 5.24 -4.58
C SER A 45 -8.76 5.96 -5.35
N GLY A 46 -7.74 6.44 -4.64
CA GLY A 46 -6.60 7.16 -5.23
C GLY A 46 -5.61 6.29 -6.00
N PHE A 47 -5.44 5.02 -5.62
CA PHE A 47 -4.56 4.07 -6.31
C PHE A 47 -5.26 3.23 -7.38
N GLY A 48 -6.58 3.11 -7.33
CA GLY A 48 -7.35 2.28 -8.24
C GLY A 48 -6.86 0.83 -8.23
N THR A 49 -6.42 0.31 -9.37
CA THR A 49 -5.95 -1.07 -9.52
C THR A 49 -4.51 -1.31 -9.04
N GLY A 50 -3.80 -0.28 -8.56
CA GLY A 50 -2.41 -0.41 -8.08
C GLY A 50 -1.34 -0.61 -9.16
N GLY A 51 -1.74 -0.75 -10.43
CA GLY A 51 -0.82 -0.83 -11.58
C GLY A 51 0.11 -2.03 -11.49
N ASN A 52 1.41 -1.77 -11.33
CA ASN A 52 2.45 -2.80 -11.18
C ASN A 52 2.64 -3.28 -9.73
N TRP A 53 1.76 -2.86 -8.82
CA TRP A 53 1.84 -3.16 -7.41
C TRP A 53 0.53 -3.76 -6.91
N GLU A 54 0.64 -4.87 -6.19
CA GLU A 54 -0.44 -5.41 -5.37
C GLU A 54 -0.49 -4.64 -4.05
N ILE A 55 -1.69 -4.26 -3.64
CA ILE A 55 -1.94 -3.43 -2.45
C ILE A 55 -2.67 -4.26 -1.42
N GLU A 56 -2.05 -4.44 -0.27
CA GLU A 56 -2.67 -5.07 0.91
C GLU A 56 -2.82 -4.02 2.01
N VAL A 57 -3.96 -4.02 2.71
CA VAL A 57 -4.20 -3.11 3.83
C VAL A 57 -4.36 -3.93 5.10
N PHE A 58 -3.55 -3.63 6.10
CA PHE A 58 -3.60 -4.24 7.42
C PHE A 58 -4.00 -3.18 8.44
N ASP A 59 -4.97 -3.52 9.28
CA ASP A 59 -5.25 -2.77 10.50
C ASP A 59 -4.15 -3.08 11.52
N ASP A 60 -3.50 -2.06 12.05
CA ASP A 60 -2.56 -2.17 13.16
C ASP A 60 -2.96 -1.21 14.28
N LEU A 61 -2.59 -1.53 15.52
CA LEU A 61 -2.96 -0.73 16.68
C LEU A 61 -2.31 0.67 16.62
N GLY A 62 -3.08 1.65 16.13
CA GLY A 62 -2.69 3.06 16.07
C GLY A 62 -2.34 3.58 14.67
N CYS A 63 -2.35 2.74 13.65
CA CYS A 63 -2.22 3.16 12.25
C CYS A 63 -2.72 2.09 11.27
N ASP A 64 -3.18 2.52 10.10
CA ASP A 64 -3.39 1.62 8.97
C ASP A 64 -2.03 1.36 8.31
N LYS A 65 -1.79 0.13 7.86
CA LYS A 65 -0.58 -0.25 7.15
C LYS A 65 -0.91 -0.66 5.72
N LEU A 66 -0.27 -0.01 4.76
CA LEU A 66 -0.35 -0.36 3.34
C LEU A 66 0.90 -1.11 2.94
N ARG A 67 0.76 -2.31 2.39
CA ARG A 67 1.85 -3.04 1.78
C ARG A 67 1.70 -2.99 0.28
N PHE A 68 2.76 -2.57 -0.39
CA PHE A 68 2.87 -2.61 -1.83
C PHE A 68 3.87 -3.70 -2.20
N THR A 69 3.38 -4.72 -2.89
CA THR A 69 4.18 -5.83 -3.41
C THR A 69 4.29 -5.71 -4.92
N ARG A 70 5.51 -5.63 -5.45
CA ARG A 70 5.72 -5.46 -6.89
C ARG A 70 5.28 -6.71 -7.63
N ILE A 71 4.34 -6.57 -8.56
CA ILE A 71 3.83 -7.67 -9.38
C ILE A 71 4.93 -8.05 -10.37
N ARG A 72 5.64 -9.15 -10.09
CA ARG A 72 6.55 -9.79 -11.05
C ARG A 72 5.76 -10.85 -11.80
N GLU A 73 5.08 -10.50 -12.90
CA GLU A 73 4.36 -11.43 -13.81
C GLU A 73 4.01 -12.80 -13.20
N LYS A 74 3.33 -12.79 -12.05
CA LYS A 74 2.97 -14.01 -11.33
C LYS A 74 1.46 -14.09 -11.39
N ALA A 75 1.03 -15.06 -12.19
CA ALA A 75 -0.30 -15.57 -12.33
C ALA A 75 -1.20 -15.24 -11.13
N MET A 76 -2.07 -14.25 -11.32
CA MET A 76 -3.48 -14.25 -10.94
C MET A 76 -3.84 -15.27 -9.84
N ASP A 77 -3.36 -15.08 -8.62
CA ASP A 77 -3.81 -15.85 -7.45
C ASP A 77 -4.86 -15.01 -6.72
N LYS A 78 -6.08 -15.19 -7.22
CA LYS A 78 -7.38 -15.02 -6.56
C LYS A 78 -7.37 -14.21 -5.26
N LEU A 79 -7.82 -12.96 -5.40
CA LEU A 79 -8.62 -12.22 -4.43
C LEU A 79 -9.35 -13.13 -3.44
N ASN A 80 -8.88 -13.18 -2.19
CA ASN A 80 -9.69 -13.66 -1.06
C ASN A 80 -10.69 -12.57 -0.69
N ILE A 81 -11.80 -12.54 -1.41
CA ILE A 81 -13.03 -11.89 -0.94
C ILE A 81 -13.62 -12.88 0.07
N VAL A 82 -13.52 -12.58 1.36
CA VAL A 82 -14.29 -13.28 2.40
C VAL A 82 -15.66 -12.62 2.43
N GLU A 83 -16.65 -13.23 1.77
CA GLU A 83 -18.07 -13.01 2.05
C GLU A 83 -18.52 -14.04 3.09
N TYR A 84 -18.93 -13.59 4.28
CA TYR A 84 -20.26 -13.80 4.88
C TYR A 84 -20.33 -13.26 6.33
#